data_AF-A0A553GU78-F1
#
_entry.id   AF-A0A553GU78-F1
#
_cell.length_a   1.000
_cell.length_b   1.000
_cell.length_c   1.000
_cell.angle_alpha   90.00
_cell.angle_beta   90.00
_cell.angle_gamma   90.00
#
_symmetry.space_group_name_H-M   'P 1'
#
loop_
_entity.id
_entity.type
_entity.pdbx_description
1 polymer ?
#
loop_
_entity_poly.entity_id
_entity_poly.type
_entity_poly.pdbx_seq_one_letter_code
_entity_poly.pdbx_strand_id
1 'polypeptide(L)' 'MAGSLFVNRVLNVTTALGPTVLRFAALSGREALSRLFDFMVTLKSEQKDLDPESMLGTPVTVEIELQGGGTRHLNG' A
#
# COMPACT_ATOMS: atom_id res chain seq x y z
N MET A 1 -5.42 16.72 20.15
CA MET A 1 -6.41 15.88 19.43
C MET A 1 -5.71 15.27 18.23
N ALA A 2 -5.06 14.12 18.39
CA ALA A 2 -4.46 13.37 17.28
C ALA A 2 -5.09 11.97 17.31
N GLY A 3 -6.16 11.79 16.53
CA GLY A 3 -6.76 10.48 16.33
C GLY A 3 -5.86 9.67 15.41
N SER A 4 -5.08 8.76 15.98
CA SER A 4 -4.51 7.66 15.19
C SER A 4 -5.65 6.69 14.88
N LEU A 5 -6.17 6.76 13.65
CA LEU A 5 -7.15 5.80 13.12
C LEU A 5 -6.42 4.81 12.19
N PHE A 6 -5.46 4.06 12.72
CA PHE A 6 -4.97 2.89 12.01
C PHE A 6 -5.06 1.68 12.94
N VAL A 7 -5.95 0.75 12.58
CA VAL A 7 -5.96 -0.61 13.11
C VAL A 7 -4.55 -1.16 12.92
N ASN A 8 -3.89 -1.49 14.02
CA ASN A 8 -2.53 -2.01 14.11
C ASN A 8 -2.37 -3.27 13.22
N ARG A 9 -2.03 -3.06 11.94
CA ARG A 9 -1.78 -4.09 10.94
C ARG A 9 -0.31 -3.97 10.54
N VAL A 10 0.35 -5.12 10.49
CA VAL A 10 1.74 -5.28 10.02
C VAL A 10 1.97 -4.67 8.63
N LEU A 11 0.90 -4.51 7.83
CA LEU A 11 0.93 -3.95 6.48
C LEU A 11 -0.08 -2.82 6.33
N ASN A 12 0.41 -1.64 5.95
CA ASN A 12 -0.39 -0.47 5.59
C ASN A 12 -0.15 -0.07 4.12
N VAL A 13 -1.09 0.67 3.54
CA VAL A 13 -0.98 1.16 2.16
C VAL A 13 -1.41 2.62 2.07
N THR A 14 -0.63 3.41 1.35
CA THR A 14 -0.93 4.79 0.99
C THR A 14 -1.16 4.87 -0.52
N THR A 15 -2.26 5.51 -0.92
CA THR A 15 -2.69 5.65 -2.32
C THR A 15 -3.16 7.08 -2.59
N ALA A 16 -3.25 7.47 -3.86
CA ALA A 16 -3.74 8.78 -4.26
C ALA A 16 -5.21 9.05 -3.86
N LEU A 17 -5.99 8.01 -3.58
CA LEU A 17 -7.41 8.13 -3.20
C LEU A 17 -7.61 8.47 -1.72
N GLY A 18 -6.52 8.60 -0.97
CA GLY A 18 -6.54 8.91 0.45
C GLY A 18 -6.48 7.68 1.35
N PRO A 19 -6.43 7.91 2.68
CA PRO A 19 -5.94 6.93 3.65
C PRO A 19 -6.91 5.78 3.97
N THR A 20 -8.18 5.88 3.58
CA THR A 20 -9.22 4.94 4.02
C THR A 20 -9.96 4.26 2.86
N VAL A 21 -9.69 4.66 1.62
CA VAL A 21 -10.43 4.19 0.44
C VAL A 21 -10.01 2.79 0.04
N LEU A 22 -8.71 2.49 0.11
CA LEU A 22 -8.15 1.19 -0.25
C LEU A 22 -7.43 0.57 0.93
N ARG A 23 -7.66 -0.73 1.15
CA ARG A 23 -7.00 -1.53 2.19
C ARG A 23 -6.18 -2.65 1.56
N PHE A 24 -5.02 -2.92 2.13
CA PHE A 24 -4.14 -4.00 1.71
C PHE A 24 -4.80 -5.38 1.86
N ALA A 25 -4.67 -6.23 0.84
CA ALA A 25 -5.10 -7.63 0.89
C ALA A 25 -3.97 -8.63 0.59
N ALA A 26 -3.15 -8.37 -0.44
CA ALA A 26 -2.03 -9.24 -0.80
C ALA A 26 -0.96 -8.48 -1.58
N LEU A 27 0.28 -8.99 -1.53
CA LEU A 27 1.41 -8.52 -2.33
C LEU A 27 2.24 -9.72 -2.77
N SER A 28 2.64 -9.70 -4.04
CA SER A 28 3.65 -10.58 -4.60
C SER A 28 4.54 -9.78 -5.53
N GLY A 29 5.82 -10.11 -5.65
CA GLY A 29 6.69 -9.42 -6.57
C GLY A 29 8.12 -9.93 -6.53
N ARG A 30 8.97 -9.27 -7.31
CA ARG A 30 10.38 -9.62 -7.45
C ARG A 30 11.25 -8.38 -7.33
N GLU A 31 12.33 -8.53 -6.58
CA GLU A 31 13.44 -7.60 -6.55
C GLU A 31 14.71 -8.34 -6.95
N ALA A 32 15.61 -7.68 -7.68
CA ALA A 32 16.92 -8.21 -8.02
C ALA A 32 17.91 -7.05 -8.23
N LEU A 33 19.18 -7.30 -7.94
CA LEU A 33 20.23 -6.30 -8.11
C LEU A 33 20.31 -5.85 -9.58
N SER A 34 20.36 -4.54 -9.80
CA SER A 34 20.45 -3.92 -11.13
C SER A 34 19.31 -4.29 -12.09
N ARG A 35 18.13 -4.62 -11.56
CA ARG A 35 16.90 -4.82 -12.32
C ARG A 35 15.80 -3.95 -11.72
N LEU A 36 14.82 -3.58 -12.54
CA LEU A 36 13.60 -2.98 -12.03
C LEU A 36 12.86 -4.01 -11.17
N PHE A 37 12.28 -3.55 -10.07
CA PHE A 37 11.34 -4.34 -9.31
C PHE A 37 10.01 -4.42 -10.06
N ASP A 38 9.21 -5.41 -9.70
CA ASP A 38 7.83 -5.54 -10.14
C ASP A 38 7.00 -6.06 -8.97
N PHE A 39 5.94 -5.33 -8.61
CA PHE A 39 5.03 -5.65 -7.52
C PHE A 39 3.60 -5.70 -8.02
N MET A 40 2.96 -6.85 -7.82
CA MET A 40 1.52 -7.00 -7.95
C MET A 40 0.88 -6.88 -6.57
N VAL A 41 0.08 -5.83 -6.36
CA VAL A 41 -0.59 -5.53 -5.10
C VAL A 41 -2.09 -5.64 -5.28
N THR A 42 -2.74 -6.44 -4.43
CA THR A 42 -4.20 -6.52 -4.36
C THR A 42 -4.70 -5.63 -3.25
N LEU A 43 -5.53 -4.65 -3.61
CA LEU A 43 -6.20 -3.73 -2.70
C LEU A 43 -7.72 -3.95 -2.75
N LYS A 44 -8.40 -3.66 -1.65
CA LYS A 44 -9.87 -3.78 -1.56
C LYS A 44 -10.48 -2.48 -1.02
N SER A 45 -11.63 -2.12 -1.55
CA SER A 45 -12.47 -1.02 -1.04
C SER A 45 -13.83 -1.56 -0.60
N GLU A 46 -14.46 -0.87 0.34
CA GLU A 46 -15.88 -1.04 0.64
C GLU A 46 -16.76 -0.18 -0.30
N GLN A 47 -16.18 0.81 -0.98
CA GLN A 47 -16.86 1.62 -1.97
C GLN A 47 -17.12 0.80 -3.24
N LYS A 48 -18.27 1.02 -3.87
CA LYS A 48 -18.70 0.25 -5.05
C LYS A 48 -18.43 0.97 -6.37
N ASP A 49 -18.19 2.28 -6.30
CA ASP A 49 -18.14 3.24 -7.40
C ASP A 49 -16.75 3.90 -7.50
N LEU A 50 -15.69 3.11 -7.29
CA LEU A 50 -14.32 3.58 -7.41
C LEU A 50 -13.94 3.73 -8.89
N ASP A 51 -13.48 4.91 -9.29
CA ASP A 51 -12.91 5.14 -10.61
C ASP A 51 -11.49 4.55 -10.68
N PRO A 52 -11.22 3.49 -11.46
CA PRO A 52 -9.89 2.91 -11.54
C PRO A 52 -8.86 3.84 -12.20
N GLU A 53 -9.29 4.77 -13.06
CA GLU A 53 -8.37 5.67 -13.79
C GLU A 53 -7.68 6.65 -12.84
N SER A 54 -8.35 7.00 -11.73
CA SER A 54 -7.80 7.87 -10.68
C SER A 54 -6.53 7.33 -10.00
N MET A 55 -6.22 6.04 -10.17
CA MET A 55 -4.99 5.40 -9.66
C MET A 55 -3.87 5.31 -10.70
N LEU A 56 -4.19 5.41 -11.99
CA LEU A 56 -3.22 5.16 -13.05
C LEU A 56 -2.11 6.24 -13.05
N GLY A 57 -0.84 5.80 -13.05
CA GLY A 57 0.32 6.70 -13.02
C GLY A 57 0.55 7.39 -11.68
N THR A 58 -0.21 7.03 -10.64
CA THR A 58 -0.02 7.53 -9.28
C THR A 58 0.79 6.52 -8.46
N PRO A 59 1.64 7.00 -7.53
CA PRO A 59 2.45 6.10 -6.70
C PRO A 59 1.59 5.36 -5.67
N VAL A 60 2.00 4.14 -5.35
CA VAL A 60 1.47 3.36 -4.23
C VAL A 60 2.61 3.02 -3.28
N THR A 61 2.42 3.33 -1.99
CA THR A 61 3.39 2.96 -0.95
C THR A 61 2.81 1.88 -0.05
N VAL A 62 3.48 0.74 0.03
CA VAL A 62 3.21 -0.30 1.03
C VAL A 62 4.22 -0.17 2.16
N GLU A 63 3.70 -0.07 3.38
CA GLU A 63 4.51 0.00 4.60
C GLU A 63 4.44 -1.34 5.32
N ILE A 64 5.61 -1.87 5.66
CA ILE A 64 5.76 -3.16 6.31
C ILE A 64 6.46 -2.94 7.65
N GLU A 65 5.76 -3.20 8.74
CA GLU A 65 6.36 -3.23 10.07
C GLU A 65 7.26 -4.46 10.19
N LEU A 66 8.52 -4.23 10.54
CA LEU A 66 9.51 -5.31 10.66
C LEU A 66 9.57 -5.84 12.09
N GLN A 67 9.85 -7.15 12.21
CA GLN A 67 10.15 -7.74 13.50
C GLN A 67 11.40 -7.11 14.08
N GLY A 68 11.34 -6.66 15.35
CA GLY A 68 12.43 -5.92 15.99
C GLY A 68 12.34 -4.41 15.84
N GLY A 69 11.31 -3.90 15.15
CA GLY A 69 11.05 -2.48 14.96
C GLY A 69 11.54 -1.94 13.62
N GLY A 70 11.10 -0.73 13.30
CA GLY A 70 11.34 -0.09 12.01
C GLY A 70 10.30 -0.47 10.95
N THR A 71 10.29 0.30 9.87
CA THR A 71 9.32 0.20 8.79
C THR A 71 10.05 0.10 7.46
N ARG A 72 9.74 -0.93 6.67
CA ARG A 72 10.17 -1.03 5.28
C ARG A 72 9.09 -0.41 4.39
N HIS A 73 9.50 0.49 3.49
CA HIS A 73 8.63 1.06 2.49
C HIS A 73 8.92 0.42 1.13
N LEU A 74 7.87 -0.07 0.47
CA LEU A 74 7.89 -0.43 -0.95
C LEU A 74 7.09 0.64 -1.70
N ASN A 75 7.72 1.36 -2.62
CA ASN A 75 7.10 2.45 -3.36
C ASN A 75 7.45 2.33 -4.84
N GLY A 76 6.45 2.59 -5.68
CA GLY A 76 6.55 2.62 -7.15
C GLY A 76 5.27 3.12 -7.76
#